data_AF-A0A932AZD8-F1
#
_entry.id   AF-A0A932AZD8-F1
#
_cell.length_a   1.000
_cell.length_b   1.000
_cell.length_c   1.000
_cell.angle_alpha   90.00
_cell.angle_beta   90.00
_cell.angle_gamma   90.00
#
_symmetry.space_group_name_H-M   'P 1'
#
loop_
_entity.id
_entity.type
_entity.pdbx_description
1 polymer ?
#
loop_
_entity_poly.entity_id
_entity_poly.type
_entity_poly.pdbx_seq_one_letter_code
_entity_poly.pdbx_strand_id
1 'polypeptide(L)'
;MPSPAFPPPGATDCHVHVIGPKPRFPLAPARSYTPMDAPSEALAAMLARLKLDRVVLVQPSFYRTDNACMLDAMAKLKNTRGVAVLPDKVAAAELDRQQEQGIPGLRVNNATAGTASLDAMRRDIAAAARLCERHGWHVQLFVPSTAIEPLAPVLTALPVDSVIDHFGLIAPGADTPSSRALLRLLEGGKTWVKISGAYRITINWRDPRIGPLARTLCAANPQRIVWGSDWPHTPKHSQRKPNAEQELPFQAIDTAGLLALVPHWLESDRLMRRVMVSNPKKLYDFT
;
A
#
# COMPACT_ATOMS: atom_id res chain seq x y z
N MET A 1 26.29 -18.33 0.69
CA MET A 1 25.49 -18.70 -0.50
C MET A 1 24.13 -18.07 -0.32
N PRO A 2 23.62 -17.24 -1.24
CA PRO A 2 22.25 -16.78 -1.13
C PRO A 2 21.30 -17.99 -1.20
N SER A 3 20.30 -17.99 -0.35
CA SER A 3 19.26 -19.02 -0.23
C SER A 3 18.62 -19.28 -1.61
N PRO A 4 18.59 -20.52 -2.14
CA PRO A 4 18.29 -20.79 -3.55
C PRO A 4 16.82 -20.64 -3.98
N ALA A 5 15.90 -20.28 -3.08
CA ALA A 5 14.48 -20.10 -3.39
C ALA A 5 14.03 -18.66 -3.08
N PHE A 6 13.76 -17.89 -4.15
CA PHE A 6 13.14 -16.58 -4.09
C PHE A 6 11.76 -16.64 -4.79
N PRO A 7 10.70 -16.02 -4.22
CA PRO A 7 10.68 -15.34 -2.92
C PRO A 7 10.81 -16.31 -1.73
N PRO A 8 11.22 -15.84 -0.53
CA PRO A 8 11.28 -16.70 0.66
C PRO A 8 9.89 -17.25 1.03
N PRO A 9 9.77 -18.48 1.56
CA PRO A 9 8.50 -18.98 2.08
C PRO A 9 7.87 -18.02 3.10
N GLY A 10 6.56 -17.86 3.02
CA GLY A 10 5.78 -16.86 3.74
C GLY A 10 5.84 -15.47 3.13
N ALA A 11 6.39 -15.28 1.93
CA ALA A 11 6.46 -13.96 1.32
C ALA A 11 5.07 -13.34 1.12
N THR A 12 4.97 -12.04 1.42
CA THR A 12 3.73 -11.26 1.35
C THR A 12 3.81 -10.21 0.26
N ASP A 13 2.78 -10.12 -0.56
CA ASP A 13 2.49 -8.91 -1.33
C ASP A 13 1.62 -7.95 -0.51
N CYS A 14 2.22 -6.88 0.02
CA CYS A 14 1.53 -5.99 0.95
C CYS A 14 0.70 -4.89 0.27
N HIS A 15 0.55 -4.87 -1.05
CA HIS A 15 -0.24 -3.83 -1.71
C HIS A 15 -0.78 -4.32 -3.06
N VAL A 16 -2.04 -4.78 -3.07
CA VAL A 16 -2.79 -5.06 -4.31
C VAL A 16 -4.21 -4.51 -4.22
N HIS A 17 -4.90 -4.42 -5.36
CA HIS A 17 -6.31 -4.08 -5.44
C HIS A 17 -7.06 -5.17 -6.20
N VAL A 18 -8.29 -5.48 -5.80
CA VAL A 18 -9.23 -6.28 -6.60
C VAL A 18 -10.32 -5.37 -7.15
N ILE A 19 -10.79 -5.66 -8.35
CA ILE A 19 -11.74 -4.82 -9.07
C ILE A 19 -12.74 -5.72 -9.79
N GLY A 20 -14.01 -5.47 -9.50
CA GLY A 20 -15.12 -6.09 -10.20
C GLY A 20 -15.43 -7.53 -9.78
N PRO A 21 -16.41 -8.15 -10.46
CA PRO A 21 -17.14 -7.62 -11.61
C PRO A 21 -18.05 -6.44 -11.23
N LYS A 22 -18.05 -5.36 -12.03
CA LYS A 22 -18.79 -4.11 -11.73
C LYS A 22 -20.29 -4.27 -11.49
N PRO A 23 -21.03 -5.19 -12.17
CA PRO A 23 -22.44 -5.41 -11.88
C PRO A 23 -22.71 -5.88 -10.44
N ARG A 24 -21.74 -6.55 -9.81
CA ARG A 24 -21.83 -6.99 -8.42
C ARG A 24 -21.24 -5.97 -7.44
N PHE A 25 -20.17 -5.31 -7.87
CA PHE A 25 -19.46 -4.30 -7.07
C PHE A 25 -19.45 -2.97 -7.84
N PRO A 26 -20.51 -2.16 -7.72
CA PRO A 26 -20.62 -0.92 -8.47
C PRO A 26 -19.55 0.08 -8.04
N LEU A 27 -19.02 0.83 -9.00
CA LEU A 27 -18.09 1.92 -8.71
C LEU A 27 -18.84 3.11 -8.12
N ALA A 28 -18.15 3.91 -7.31
CA ALA A 28 -18.70 5.16 -6.82
C ALA A 28 -19.00 6.12 -7.99
N PRO A 29 -20.14 6.83 -7.99
CA PRO A 29 -20.46 7.79 -9.05
C PRO A 29 -19.37 8.87 -9.21
N ALA A 30 -18.93 9.43 -8.09
CA ALA A 30 -17.86 10.43 -8.05
C ALA A 30 -16.48 9.77 -7.86
N ARG A 31 -15.97 9.18 -8.94
CA ARG A 31 -14.69 8.47 -9.03
C ARG A 31 -13.69 9.22 -9.90
N SER A 32 -12.40 9.08 -9.60
CA SER A 32 -11.33 9.76 -10.35
C SER A 32 -11.09 9.17 -11.76
N TYR A 33 -11.51 7.92 -12.00
CA TYR A 33 -11.48 7.23 -13.29
C TYR A 33 -12.28 5.92 -13.21
N THR A 34 -12.57 5.30 -14.36
CA THR A 34 -13.16 3.95 -14.45
C THR A 34 -12.06 2.93 -14.79
N PRO A 35 -11.75 1.96 -13.90
CA PRO A 35 -10.80 0.89 -14.19
C PRO A 35 -11.43 -0.26 -15.00
N MET A 36 -10.62 -1.02 -15.73
CA MET A 36 -11.00 -2.38 -16.14
C MET A 36 -11.19 -3.29 -14.92
N ASP A 37 -11.82 -4.45 -15.12
CA ASP A 37 -11.92 -5.46 -14.06
C ASP A 37 -10.56 -6.16 -13.80
N ALA A 38 -10.34 -6.51 -12.55
CA ALA A 38 -9.17 -7.21 -12.03
C ALA A 38 -9.65 -8.15 -10.91
N PRO A 39 -10.30 -9.27 -11.26
CA PRO A 39 -11.03 -10.10 -10.30
C PRO A 39 -10.07 -10.90 -9.40
N SER A 40 -10.59 -11.41 -8.28
CA SER A 40 -9.77 -12.12 -7.29
C SER A 40 -9.18 -13.44 -7.81
N GLU A 41 -9.80 -14.06 -8.81
CA GLU A 41 -9.27 -15.24 -9.50
C GLU A 41 -7.99 -14.91 -10.29
N ALA A 42 -7.94 -13.73 -10.93
CA ALA A 42 -6.75 -13.25 -11.62
C ALA A 42 -5.62 -12.92 -10.62
N LEU A 43 -5.97 -12.35 -9.47
CA LEU A 43 -5.03 -12.13 -8.37
C LEU A 43 -4.49 -13.47 -7.83
N ALA A 44 -5.35 -14.46 -7.60
CA ALA A 44 -4.94 -15.79 -7.13
C ALA A 44 -3.94 -16.45 -8.10
N ALA A 45 -4.22 -16.38 -9.41
CA ALA A 45 -3.33 -16.91 -10.43
C ALA A 45 -1.97 -16.17 -10.45
N MET A 46 -1.98 -14.84 -10.25
CA MET A 46 -0.75 -14.05 -10.14
C MET A 46 0.07 -14.48 -8.92
N LEU A 47 -0.54 -14.56 -7.73
CA LEU A 47 0.13 -14.95 -6.49
C LEU A 47 0.73 -16.36 -6.59
N ALA A 48 -0.03 -17.33 -7.13
CA ALA A 48 0.44 -18.70 -7.32
C ALA A 48 1.64 -18.78 -8.26
N ARG A 49 1.58 -18.08 -9.41
CA ARG A 49 2.69 -18.03 -10.37
C ARG A 49 3.95 -17.42 -9.79
N LEU A 50 3.81 -16.42 -8.91
CA LEU A 50 4.93 -15.73 -8.26
C LEU A 50 5.36 -16.34 -6.92
N LYS A 51 4.70 -17.41 -6.47
CA LYS A 51 4.96 -18.09 -5.19
C LYS A 51 4.87 -17.14 -3.99
N LEU A 52 3.88 -16.25 -4.00
CA LEU A 52 3.57 -15.34 -2.90
C LEU A 52 2.48 -15.97 -2.03
N ASP A 53 2.80 -16.24 -0.77
CA ASP A 53 1.97 -17.05 0.12
C ASP A 53 0.90 -16.24 0.85
N ARG A 54 1.07 -14.92 0.93
CA ARG A 54 0.21 -13.99 1.67
C ARG A 54 -0.03 -12.73 0.85
N VAL A 55 -1.17 -12.08 1.07
CA VAL A 55 -1.51 -10.85 0.33
C VAL A 55 -2.30 -9.88 1.20
N VAL A 56 -2.03 -8.59 1.00
CA VAL A 56 -2.80 -7.49 1.61
C VAL A 56 -3.54 -6.75 0.51
N LEU A 57 -4.87 -6.87 0.54
CA LEU A 57 -5.75 -6.15 -0.35
C LEU A 57 -5.97 -4.75 0.21
N VAL A 58 -5.84 -3.74 -0.62
CA VAL A 58 -6.00 -2.34 -0.24
C VAL A 58 -7.22 -1.79 -0.96
N GLN A 59 -8.13 -1.15 -0.23
CA GLN A 59 -9.32 -0.56 -0.82
C GLN A 59 -8.95 0.55 -1.84
N PRO A 60 -9.38 0.44 -3.10
CA PRO A 60 -9.09 1.44 -4.13
C PRO A 60 -10.09 2.60 -4.10
N SER A 61 -9.65 3.79 -4.52
CA SER A 61 -10.41 5.05 -4.37
C SER A 61 -11.75 5.08 -5.10
N PHE A 62 -11.91 4.32 -6.19
CA PHE A 62 -13.12 4.30 -7.00
C PHE A 62 -14.27 3.49 -6.38
N TYR A 63 -14.04 2.77 -5.27
CA TYR A 63 -15.07 2.16 -4.43
C TYR A 63 -15.39 2.99 -3.17
N ARG A 64 -14.60 4.05 -2.89
CA ARG A 64 -14.73 4.87 -1.68
C ARG A 64 -14.78 3.99 -0.41
N THR A 65 -15.81 4.13 0.40
CA THR A 65 -16.02 3.40 1.66
C THR A 65 -16.74 2.06 1.49
N ASP A 66 -17.12 1.68 0.27
CA ASP A 66 -17.72 0.37 0.01
C ASP A 66 -16.61 -0.69 -0.16
N ASN A 67 -16.33 -1.40 0.92
CA ASN A 67 -15.28 -2.42 0.96
C ASN A 67 -15.75 -3.80 0.46
N ALA A 68 -16.97 -3.94 -0.08
CA ALA A 68 -17.57 -5.25 -0.37
C ALA A 68 -16.74 -6.09 -1.35
N CYS A 69 -16.16 -5.47 -2.40
CA CYS A 69 -15.31 -6.18 -3.36
C CYS A 69 -14.04 -6.75 -2.69
N MET A 70 -13.40 -5.95 -1.83
CA MET A 70 -12.22 -6.36 -1.09
C MET A 70 -12.55 -7.49 -0.11
N LEU A 71 -13.64 -7.35 0.66
CA LEU A 71 -14.06 -8.33 1.65
C LEU A 71 -14.47 -9.67 1.01
N ASP A 72 -15.18 -9.62 -0.13
CA ASP A 72 -15.53 -10.84 -0.90
C ASP A 72 -14.29 -11.56 -1.41
N ALA A 73 -13.28 -10.82 -1.91
CA ALA A 73 -12.02 -11.42 -2.32
C ALA A 73 -11.24 -12.02 -1.13
N MET A 74 -11.24 -11.35 0.03
CA MET A 74 -10.60 -11.86 1.24
C MET A 74 -11.24 -13.17 1.73
N ALA A 75 -12.56 -13.30 1.62
CA ALA A 75 -13.27 -14.53 2.00
C ALA A 75 -12.94 -15.73 1.08
N LYS A 76 -12.52 -15.48 -0.16
CA LYS A 76 -12.19 -16.52 -1.16
C LYS A 76 -10.70 -16.90 -1.16
N LEU A 77 -9.83 -15.94 -0.85
CA LEU A 77 -8.38 -16.10 -0.87
C LEU A 77 -7.87 -16.56 0.50
N LYS A 78 -6.82 -17.38 0.51
CA LYS A 78 -6.16 -17.80 1.75
C LYS A 78 -5.10 -16.77 2.17
N ASN A 79 -4.82 -16.71 3.47
CA ASN A 79 -3.78 -15.86 4.07
C ASN A 79 -3.87 -14.39 3.60
N THR A 80 -5.05 -13.81 3.75
CA THR A 80 -5.35 -12.45 3.34
C THR A 80 -5.58 -11.51 4.52
N ARG A 81 -5.24 -10.24 4.31
CA ARG A 81 -5.59 -9.11 5.17
C ARG A 81 -6.07 -7.96 4.29
N GLY A 82 -6.84 -7.04 4.87
CA GLY A 82 -7.40 -5.90 4.14
C GLY A 82 -7.02 -4.57 4.76
N VAL A 83 -6.79 -3.55 3.94
CA VAL A 83 -6.71 -2.16 4.40
C VAL A 83 -7.93 -1.43 3.86
N ALA A 84 -8.90 -1.19 4.72
CA ALA A 84 -10.22 -0.66 4.37
C ALA A 84 -10.22 0.87 4.26
N VAL A 85 -11.28 1.43 3.69
CA VAL A 85 -11.62 2.85 3.83
C VAL A 85 -12.97 2.92 4.52
N LEU A 86 -13.05 3.69 5.60
CA LEU A 86 -14.27 3.85 6.39
C LEU A 86 -14.69 5.33 6.44
N PRO A 87 -15.98 5.64 6.66
CA PRO A 87 -16.41 6.99 7.00
C PRO A 87 -15.75 7.51 8.30
N ASP A 88 -15.71 8.82 8.49
CA ASP A 88 -15.11 9.45 9.69
C ASP A 88 -15.79 9.05 11.01
N LYS A 89 -17.04 8.59 10.94
CA LYS A 89 -17.83 8.15 12.08
C LYS A 89 -18.39 6.76 11.80
N VAL A 90 -17.95 5.80 12.58
CA VAL A 90 -18.35 4.39 12.49
C VAL A 90 -18.64 3.89 13.90
N ALA A 91 -19.68 3.07 14.05
CA ALA A 91 -20.01 2.46 15.33
C ALA A 91 -18.93 1.45 15.75
N ALA A 92 -18.66 1.34 17.05
CA ALA A 92 -17.66 0.41 17.59
C ALA A 92 -17.89 -1.04 17.12
N ALA A 93 -19.15 -1.48 17.07
CA ALA A 93 -19.51 -2.82 16.60
C ALA A 93 -19.15 -3.07 15.12
N GLU A 94 -19.13 -2.03 14.28
CA GLU A 94 -18.66 -2.18 12.89
C GLU A 94 -17.13 -2.30 12.85
N LEU A 95 -16.40 -1.60 13.71
CA LEU A 95 -14.95 -1.77 13.82
C LEU A 95 -14.58 -3.18 14.29
N ASP A 96 -15.33 -3.73 15.26
CA ASP A 96 -15.17 -5.11 15.72
C ASP A 96 -15.41 -6.12 14.58
N ARG A 97 -16.46 -5.92 13.78
CA ARG A 97 -16.72 -6.76 12.60
C ARG A 97 -15.58 -6.71 11.57
N GLN A 98 -15.02 -5.53 11.31
CA GLN A 98 -13.90 -5.38 10.38
C GLN A 98 -12.64 -6.08 10.93
N GLN A 99 -12.40 -6.07 12.25
CA GLN A 99 -11.32 -6.83 12.88
C GLN A 99 -11.49 -8.33 12.64
N GLU A 100 -12.70 -8.86 12.87
CA GLU A 100 -13.03 -10.29 12.63
C GLU A 100 -12.86 -10.68 11.15
N GLN A 101 -13.12 -9.73 10.23
CA GLN A 101 -12.90 -9.91 8.79
C GLN A 101 -11.43 -9.78 8.38
N GLY A 102 -10.50 -9.49 9.30
CA GLY A 102 -9.06 -9.43 9.02
C GLY A 102 -8.60 -8.09 8.45
N ILE A 103 -9.22 -6.98 8.87
CA ILE A 103 -8.76 -5.63 8.60
C ILE A 103 -7.80 -5.17 9.71
N PRO A 104 -6.48 -5.02 9.46
CA PRO A 104 -5.53 -4.45 10.42
C PRO A 104 -5.27 -2.94 10.24
N GLY A 105 -5.95 -2.26 9.33
CA GLY A 105 -5.63 -0.87 9.01
C GLY A 105 -6.65 -0.15 8.14
N LEU A 106 -6.62 1.18 8.22
CA LEU A 106 -7.44 2.08 7.41
C LEU A 106 -6.58 2.91 6.46
N ARG A 107 -7.08 3.16 5.25
CA ARG A 107 -6.39 3.94 4.23
C ARG A 107 -6.89 5.38 4.15
N VAL A 108 -5.96 6.31 4.11
CA VAL A 108 -6.19 7.71 3.73
C VAL A 108 -5.47 7.98 2.40
N ASN A 109 -6.23 8.41 1.38
CA ASN A 109 -5.74 8.62 0.02
C ASN A 109 -6.02 10.04 -0.45
N ASN A 110 -5.07 10.94 -0.25
CA ASN A 110 -5.16 12.34 -0.68
C ASN A 110 -4.42 12.61 -2.00
N ALA A 111 -3.53 11.71 -2.44
CA ALA A 111 -2.78 11.87 -3.69
C ALA A 111 -3.63 11.60 -4.95
N THR A 112 -4.70 10.81 -4.85
CA THR A 112 -5.47 10.42 -6.05
C THR A 112 -6.30 11.56 -6.64
N ALA A 113 -6.87 12.43 -5.80
CA ALA A 113 -7.54 13.64 -6.26
C ALA A 113 -6.54 14.80 -6.44
N GLY A 114 -5.44 14.84 -5.68
CA GLY A 114 -4.38 15.84 -5.81
C GLY A 114 -4.76 17.26 -5.37
N THR A 115 -5.96 17.46 -4.81
CA THR A 115 -6.52 18.77 -4.49
C THR A 115 -6.74 19.01 -3.00
N ALA A 116 -6.43 18.04 -2.14
CA ALA A 116 -6.61 18.19 -0.69
C ALA A 116 -5.60 19.20 -0.12
N SER A 117 -6.07 20.14 0.69
CA SER A 117 -5.19 21.02 1.46
C SER A 117 -4.46 20.25 2.56
N LEU A 118 -3.33 20.76 3.06
CA LEU A 118 -2.62 20.15 4.18
C LEU A 118 -3.54 19.99 5.41
N ASP A 119 -4.39 20.97 5.70
CA ASP A 119 -5.34 20.87 6.82
C ASP A 119 -6.37 19.76 6.62
N ALA A 120 -6.84 19.54 5.38
CA ALA A 120 -7.71 18.41 5.08
C ALA A 120 -6.96 17.08 5.31
N MET A 121 -5.73 16.94 4.81
CA MET A 121 -4.92 15.74 5.05
C MET A 121 -4.73 15.47 6.56
N ARG A 122 -4.42 16.51 7.35
CA ARG A 122 -4.25 16.39 8.80
C ARG A 122 -5.54 15.89 9.49
N ARG A 123 -6.70 16.43 9.08
CA ARG A 123 -8.00 16.00 9.62
C ARG A 123 -8.31 14.55 9.26
N ASP A 124 -8.13 14.17 8.00
CA ASP A 124 -8.40 12.81 7.50
C ASP A 124 -7.53 11.79 8.22
N ILE A 125 -6.23 12.08 8.36
CA ILE A 125 -5.26 11.21 9.06
C ILE A 125 -5.66 11.06 10.54
N ALA A 126 -5.98 12.16 11.21
CA ALA A 126 -6.38 12.12 12.62
C ALA A 126 -7.71 11.38 12.83
N ALA A 127 -8.67 11.50 11.90
CA ALA A 127 -9.93 10.77 11.94
C ALA A 127 -9.72 9.26 11.79
N ALA A 128 -8.95 8.83 10.79
CA ALA A 128 -8.60 7.43 10.61
C ALA A 128 -7.84 6.86 11.81
N ALA A 129 -6.89 7.62 12.37
CA ALA A 129 -6.09 7.18 13.52
C ALA A 129 -6.95 6.90 14.75
N ARG A 130 -7.94 7.77 15.05
CA ARG A 130 -8.88 7.57 16.17
C ARG A 130 -9.68 6.27 16.04
N LEU A 131 -10.11 5.92 14.81
CA LEU A 131 -10.82 4.66 14.58
C LEU A 131 -9.88 3.45 14.75
N CYS A 132 -8.61 3.59 14.39
CA CYS A 132 -7.61 2.53 14.48
C CYS A 132 -7.21 2.18 15.92
N GLU A 133 -7.31 3.11 16.87
CA GLU A 133 -6.90 2.91 18.27
C GLU A 133 -7.56 1.68 18.91
N ARG A 134 -8.84 1.42 18.60
CA ARG A 134 -9.64 0.35 19.22
C ARG A 134 -8.97 -1.03 19.14
N HIS A 135 -8.33 -1.33 18.02
CA HIS A 135 -7.73 -2.65 17.75
C HIS A 135 -6.21 -2.57 17.52
N GLY A 136 -5.60 -1.40 17.77
CA GLY A 136 -4.18 -1.19 17.47
C GLY A 136 -3.86 -1.29 15.98
N TRP A 137 -4.81 -0.92 15.12
CA TRP A 137 -4.63 -0.88 13.67
C TRP A 137 -3.65 0.20 13.25
N HIS A 138 -3.20 0.17 12.00
CA HIS A 138 -2.39 1.22 11.40
C HIS A 138 -3.19 2.13 10.46
N VAL A 139 -2.69 3.34 10.24
CA VAL A 139 -3.19 4.23 9.17
C VAL A 139 -2.24 4.18 7.98
N GLN A 140 -2.72 3.71 6.82
CA GLN A 140 -1.97 3.70 5.57
C GLN A 140 -2.23 4.96 4.75
N LEU A 141 -1.16 5.61 4.30
CA LEU A 141 -1.18 6.93 3.67
C LEU A 141 -0.67 6.87 2.24
N PHE A 142 -1.49 7.37 1.32
CA PHE A 142 -1.07 7.73 -0.03
C PHE A 142 -1.20 9.25 -0.23
N VAL A 143 -0.07 9.94 -0.05
CA VAL A 143 0.05 11.41 -0.10
C VAL A 143 1.17 11.83 -1.07
N PRO A 144 1.13 13.05 -1.62
CA PRO A 144 2.27 13.59 -2.36
C PRO A 144 3.54 13.62 -1.50
N SER A 145 4.71 13.40 -2.09
CA SER A 145 5.97 13.41 -1.36
C SER A 145 6.24 14.73 -0.64
N THR A 146 5.84 15.86 -1.24
CA THR A 146 5.96 17.20 -0.65
C THR A 146 5.14 17.39 0.63
N ALA A 147 4.13 16.54 0.89
CA ALA A 147 3.33 16.61 2.11
C ALA A 147 3.98 15.87 3.31
N ILE A 148 4.98 15.02 3.08
CA ILE A 148 5.59 14.21 4.15
C ILE A 148 6.23 15.09 5.23
N GLU A 149 7.00 16.11 4.84
CA GLU A 149 7.70 16.98 5.78
C GLU A 149 6.71 17.84 6.61
N PRO A 150 5.69 18.50 6.02
CA PRO A 150 4.67 19.21 6.79
C PRO A 150 3.76 18.32 7.66
N LEU A 151 3.63 17.04 7.32
CA LEU A 151 2.85 16.06 8.09
C LEU A 151 3.68 15.37 9.19
N ALA A 152 5.01 15.46 9.18
CA ALA A 152 5.87 14.74 10.12
C ALA A 152 5.51 14.96 11.61
N PRO A 153 5.16 16.20 12.08
CA PRO A 153 4.70 16.39 13.46
C PRO A 153 3.41 15.62 13.77
N VAL A 154 2.46 15.58 12.83
CA VAL A 154 1.19 14.85 12.99
C VAL A 154 1.45 13.35 13.02
N LEU A 155 2.25 12.83 12.10
CA LEU A 155 2.59 11.40 12.04
C LEU A 155 3.33 10.91 13.29
N THR A 156 4.22 11.74 13.84
CA THR A 156 4.94 11.45 15.08
C THR A 156 4.00 11.41 16.29
N ALA A 157 2.97 12.26 16.30
CA ALA A 157 1.99 12.34 17.38
C ALA A 157 0.88 11.28 17.32
N LEU A 158 0.79 10.49 16.24
CA LEU A 158 -0.25 9.48 16.13
C LEU A 158 -0.15 8.44 17.27
N PRO A 159 -1.31 8.01 17.81
CA PRO A 159 -1.39 6.97 18.84
C PRO A 159 -1.20 5.57 18.25
N VAL A 160 -1.23 5.44 16.93
CA VAL A 160 -1.08 4.20 16.18
C VAL A 160 0.05 4.29 15.14
N ASP A 161 0.48 3.15 14.63
CA ASP A 161 1.45 3.09 13.54
C ASP A 161 0.90 3.73 12.24
N SER A 162 1.80 4.30 11.44
CA SER A 162 1.47 4.80 10.10
C SER A 162 2.23 4.03 9.03
N VAL A 163 1.66 3.89 7.83
CA VAL A 163 2.29 3.20 6.69
C VAL A 163 2.29 4.13 5.48
N ILE A 164 3.46 4.54 5.00
CA ILE A 164 3.60 5.38 3.81
C ILE A 164 3.71 4.51 2.56
N ASP A 165 2.81 4.72 1.60
CA ASP A 165 2.78 3.98 0.34
C ASP A 165 3.91 4.39 -0.64
N HIS A 166 4.35 3.42 -1.46
CA HIS A 166 5.16 3.61 -2.67
C HIS A 166 6.43 4.46 -2.51
N PHE A 167 7.33 4.09 -1.58
CA PHE A 167 8.55 4.83 -1.26
C PHE A 167 8.30 6.29 -0.82
N GLY A 168 7.06 6.62 -0.40
CA GLY A 168 6.64 7.99 -0.12
C GLY A 168 6.61 8.89 -1.36
N LEU A 169 6.51 8.31 -2.56
CA LEU A 169 6.63 9.01 -3.84
C LEU A 169 7.94 9.81 -3.99
N ILE A 170 9.01 9.39 -3.29
CA ILE A 170 10.34 9.99 -3.43
C ILE A 170 11.01 9.43 -4.69
N ALA A 171 11.42 10.32 -5.58
CA ALA A 171 12.14 9.93 -6.79
C ALA A 171 13.52 9.31 -6.44
N PRO A 172 13.96 8.26 -7.16
CA PRO A 172 15.27 7.67 -6.94
C PRO A 172 16.42 8.68 -7.06
N GLY A 173 17.32 8.68 -6.08
CA GLY A 173 18.46 9.62 -6.01
C GLY A 173 18.10 11.05 -5.57
N ALA A 174 16.85 11.32 -5.21
CA ALA A 174 16.46 12.63 -4.69
C ALA A 174 16.84 12.79 -3.21
N ASP A 175 17.49 13.91 -2.89
CA ASP A 175 17.73 14.36 -1.51
C ASP A 175 16.94 15.66 -1.25
N THR A 176 15.70 15.48 -0.82
CA THR A 176 14.74 16.56 -0.55
C THR A 176 14.41 16.65 0.95
N PRO A 177 13.86 17.79 1.43
CA PRO A 177 13.31 17.88 2.79
C PRO A 177 12.35 16.73 3.12
N SER A 178 11.49 16.35 2.18
CA SER A 178 10.59 15.21 2.30
C SER A 178 11.31 13.88 2.48
N SER A 179 12.37 13.62 1.72
CA SER A 179 13.15 12.38 1.85
C SER A 179 13.82 12.28 3.24
N ARG A 180 14.41 13.38 3.73
CA ARG A 180 15.03 13.45 5.07
C ARG A 180 13.98 13.33 6.18
N ALA A 181 12.81 13.93 6.01
CA ALA A 181 11.69 13.78 6.93
C ALA A 181 11.20 12.33 7.01
N LEU A 182 11.10 11.63 5.87
CA LEU A 182 10.71 10.22 5.84
C LEU A 182 11.71 9.33 6.59
N LEU A 183 13.01 9.58 6.45
CA LEU A 183 14.04 8.84 7.18
C LEU A 183 13.91 9.06 8.70
N ARG A 184 13.74 10.31 9.15
CA ARG A 184 13.49 10.60 10.57
C ARG A 184 12.22 9.93 11.11
N LEU A 185 11.16 9.89 10.31
CA LEU A 185 9.91 9.22 10.68
C LEU A 185 10.09 7.70 10.81
N LEU A 186 10.88 7.07 9.94
CA LEU A 186 11.25 5.65 10.02
C LEU A 186 12.11 5.36 11.27
N GLU A 187 13.10 6.19 11.54
CA GLU A 187 13.97 6.11 12.73
C GLU A 187 13.15 6.20 14.02
N GLY A 188 12.12 7.05 14.04
CA GLY A 188 11.17 7.17 15.16
C GLY A 188 10.32 5.92 15.43
N GLY A 189 10.34 4.91 14.57
CA GLY A 189 9.83 3.56 14.85
C GLY A 189 8.30 3.38 14.82
N LYS A 190 7.51 4.44 14.63
CA LYS A 190 6.05 4.37 14.42
C LYS A 190 5.61 4.46 12.96
N THR A 191 6.54 4.79 12.06
CA THR A 191 6.26 4.88 10.62
C THR A 191 6.82 3.67 9.90
N TRP A 192 6.02 3.11 9.01
CA TRP A 192 6.39 2.07 8.06
C TRP A 192 6.43 2.64 6.65
N VAL A 193 7.20 2.02 5.74
CA VAL A 193 7.22 2.37 4.32
C VAL A 193 7.02 1.12 3.48
N LYS A 194 6.16 1.22 2.46
CA LYS A 194 6.07 0.21 1.40
C LYS A 194 7.05 0.53 0.28
N ILE A 195 8.01 -0.34 0.02
CA ILE A 195 8.85 -0.31 -1.19
C ILE A 195 8.09 -0.94 -2.37
N SER A 196 7.02 -0.28 -2.80
CA SER A 196 6.08 -0.76 -3.82
C SER A 196 5.91 0.20 -4.99
N GLY A 197 5.32 -0.27 -6.09
CA GLY A 197 4.92 0.58 -7.21
C GLY A 197 6.05 1.42 -7.79
N ALA A 198 7.22 0.82 -8.08
CA ALA A 198 8.42 1.54 -8.53
C ALA A 198 8.19 2.43 -9.77
N TYR A 199 7.25 2.08 -10.65
CA TYR A 199 6.82 2.90 -11.80
C TYR A 199 6.08 4.20 -11.40
N ARG A 200 5.76 4.40 -10.11
CA ARG A 200 5.18 5.64 -9.57
C ARG A 200 6.23 6.68 -9.21
N ILE A 201 7.47 6.25 -8.94
CA ILE A 201 8.56 7.14 -8.51
C ILE A 201 9.57 7.45 -9.60
N THR A 202 9.52 6.71 -10.72
CA THR A 202 10.33 6.92 -11.90
C THR A 202 9.64 6.34 -13.13
N ILE A 203 9.93 6.89 -14.31
CA ILE A 203 9.42 6.38 -15.60
C ILE A 203 9.99 4.99 -15.88
N ASN A 204 11.27 4.77 -15.57
CA ASN A 204 11.93 3.49 -15.73
C ASN A 204 11.90 2.73 -14.40
N TRP A 205 10.96 1.79 -14.23
CA TRP A 205 10.86 1.00 -13.00
C TRP A 205 12.06 0.05 -12.76
N ARG A 206 12.99 -0.05 -13.72
CA ARG A 206 14.30 -0.73 -13.58
C ARG A 206 15.46 0.26 -13.34
N ASP A 207 15.16 1.52 -13.00
CA ASP A 207 16.19 2.52 -12.67
C ASP A 207 17.12 1.99 -11.56
N PRO A 208 18.44 1.92 -11.80
CA PRO A 208 19.37 1.34 -10.84
C PRO A 208 19.44 2.12 -9.52
N ARG A 209 18.95 3.37 -9.49
CA ARG A 209 18.90 4.21 -8.28
C ARG A 209 17.78 3.81 -7.30
N ILE A 210 16.83 2.97 -7.71
CA ILE A 210 15.78 2.46 -6.81
C ILE A 210 16.38 1.58 -5.69
N GLY A 211 17.36 0.74 -6.04
CA GLY A 211 18.05 -0.11 -5.06
C GLY A 211 18.71 0.69 -3.94
N PRO A 212 19.56 1.69 -4.25
CA PRO A 212 20.07 2.64 -3.27
C PRO A 212 18.99 3.29 -2.40
N LEU A 213 17.88 3.76 -2.98
CA LEU A 213 16.77 4.32 -2.20
C LEU A 213 16.16 3.30 -1.23
N ALA A 214 15.90 2.07 -1.69
CA ALA A 214 15.39 0.98 -0.85
C ALA A 214 16.36 0.67 0.32
N ARG A 215 17.67 0.65 0.06
CA ARG A 215 18.69 0.43 1.09
C ARG A 215 18.78 1.58 2.07
N THR A 216 18.68 2.84 1.64
CA THR A 216 18.63 4.00 2.54
C THR A 216 17.44 3.92 3.49
N LEU A 217 16.25 3.56 2.98
CA LEU A 217 15.06 3.34 3.82
C LEU A 217 15.25 2.17 4.79
N CYS A 218 15.84 1.05 4.33
CA CYS A 218 16.14 -0.09 5.19
C CYS A 218 17.22 0.22 6.23
N ALA A 219 18.20 1.08 5.93
CA ALA A 219 19.23 1.50 6.86
C ALA A 219 18.65 2.37 7.98
N ALA A 220 17.70 3.25 7.67
CA ALA A 220 16.99 4.05 8.67
C ALA A 220 16.20 3.18 9.65
N ASN A 221 15.42 2.21 9.16
CA ASN A 221 14.80 1.21 10.03
C ASN A 221 14.38 -0.06 9.29
N PRO A 222 15.15 -1.16 9.35
CA PRO A 222 14.86 -2.36 8.59
C PRO A 222 13.62 -3.09 9.10
N GLN A 223 13.15 -2.79 10.31
CA GLN A 223 11.95 -3.40 10.91
C GLN A 223 10.66 -2.69 10.50
N ARG A 224 10.75 -1.67 9.64
CA ARG A 224 9.62 -0.82 9.23
C ARG A 224 9.39 -0.78 7.73
N ILE A 225 9.98 -1.72 7.00
CA ILE A 225 9.89 -1.78 5.54
C ILE A 225 9.10 -3.03 5.11
N VAL A 226 8.14 -2.86 4.22
CA VAL A 226 7.42 -3.97 3.56
C VAL A 226 7.44 -3.79 2.05
N TRP A 227 7.21 -4.87 1.30
CA TRP A 227 7.14 -4.83 -0.16
C TRP A 227 5.72 -5.08 -0.67
N GLY A 228 5.37 -4.56 -1.84
CA GLY A 228 4.14 -4.90 -2.54
C GLY A 228 4.22 -4.60 -4.03
N SER A 229 3.45 -5.32 -4.85
CA SER A 229 3.50 -5.20 -6.31
C SER A 229 2.78 -3.97 -6.84
N ASP A 230 1.74 -3.51 -6.14
CA ASP A 230 0.76 -2.53 -6.63
C ASP A 230 -0.05 -3.05 -7.84
N TRP A 231 -0.25 -4.37 -7.93
CA TRP A 231 -1.18 -5.00 -8.88
C TRP A 231 -2.62 -4.44 -8.64
N PRO A 232 -3.42 -4.15 -9.69
CA PRO A 232 -3.24 -4.50 -11.11
C PRO A 232 -2.56 -3.40 -11.93
N HIS A 233 -1.75 -2.53 -11.31
CA HIS A 233 -1.02 -1.47 -12.00
C HIS A 233 -1.93 -0.43 -12.67
N THR A 234 -2.76 0.20 -11.83
CA THR A 234 -3.77 1.19 -12.24
C THR A 234 -3.24 2.31 -13.16
N PRO A 235 -4.07 2.89 -14.04
CA PRO A 235 -3.68 3.93 -14.99
C PRO A 235 -2.93 5.10 -14.33
N LYS A 236 -2.02 5.74 -15.08
CA LYS A 236 -1.27 6.91 -14.63
C LYS A 236 -2.23 8.04 -14.28
N HIS A 237 -1.89 8.84 -13.27
CA HIS A 237 -2.73 9.97 -12.85
C HIS A 237 -3.01 10.95 -13.99
N SER A 238 -2.04 11.18 -14.88
CA SER A 238 -2.20 12.05 -16.07
C SER A 238 -3.17 11.53 -17.13
N GLN A 239 -3.56 10.25 -17.09
CA GLN A 239 -4.50 9.64 -18.02
C GLN A 239 -5.94 9.61 -17.48
N ARG A 240 -6.12 9.94 -16.20
CA ARG A 240 -7.40 9.79 -15.50
C ARG A 240 -8.37 10.89 -15.93
N LYS A 241 -9.60 10.48 -16.21
CA LYS A 241 -10.72 11.37 -16.52
C LYS A 241 -11.79 11.19 -15.44
N PRO A 242 -11.95 12.15 -14.52
CA PRO A 242 -12.95 12.06 -13.46
C PRO A 242 -14.35 11.81 -14.01
N ASN A 243 -15.09 10.90 -13.38
CA ASN A 243 -16.47 10.53 -13.71
C ASN A 243 -16.71 10.06 -15.16
N ALA A 244 -15.66 9.74 -15.91
CA ALA A 244 -15.80 9.23 -17.27
C ALA A 244 -16.19 7.75 -17.25
N GLU A 245 -17.22 7.36 -18.00
CA GLU A 245 -17.64 5.96 -18.15
C GLU A 245 -16.63 5.11 -18.93
N GLN A 246 -15.76 5.74 -19.73
CA GLN A 246 -14.70 5.06 -20.46
C GLN A 246 -13.76 4.33 -19.50
N GLU A 247 -13.68 3.00 -19.63
CA GLU A 247 -12.68 2.20 -18.92
C GLU A 247 -11.26 2.56 -19.40
N LEU A 248 -10.36 2.73 -18.44
CA LEU A 248 -8.95 2.94 -18.70
C LEU A 248 -8.17 1.65 -18.50
N PRO A 249 -7.29 1.28 -19.46
CA PRO A 249 -6.48 0.08 -19.33
C PRO A 249 -5.44 0.24 -18.23
N PHE A 250 -5.08 -0.88 -17.61
CA PHE A 250 -3.95 -0.95 -16.70
C PHE A 250 -2.64 -0.66 -17.43
N GLN A 251 -1.64 -0.21 -16.68
CA GLN A 251 -0.29 -0.06 -17.20
C GLN A 251 0.30 -1.45 -17.48
N ALA A 252 0.97 -1.59 -18.63
CA ALA A 252 1.69 -2.80 -18.99
C ALA A 252 2.98 -2.93 -18.16
N ILE A 253 2.82 -3.33 -16.89
CA ILE A 253 3.90 -3.53 -15.93
C ILE A 253 4.04 -5.02 -15.65
N ASP A 254 5.28 -5.51 -15.75
CA ASP A 254 5.61 -6.90 -15.43
C ASP A 254 5.75 -7.08 -13.91
N THR A 255 4.73 -7.66 -13.28
CA THR A 255 4.74 -7.97 -11.84
C THR A 255 5.86 -8.94 -11.44
N ALA A 256 6.18 -9.91 -12.30
CA ALA A 256 7.28 -10.86 -12.03
C ALA A 256 8.62 -10.13 -12.07
N GLY A 257 8.80 -9.23 -13.04
CA GLY A 257 9.95 -8.36 -13.15
C GLY A 257 10.11 -7.41 -11.96
N LEU A 258 9.02 -6.82 -11.44
CA LEU A 258 9.05 -6.00 -10.23
C LEU A 258 9.52 -6.82 -9.01
N LEU A 259 8.98 -8.03 -8.85
CA LEU A 259 9.38 -8.94 -7.78
C LEU A 259 10.87 -9.34 -7.91
N ALA A 260 11.35 -9.59 -9.13
CA ALA A 260 12.74 -9.93 -9.41
C ALA A 260 13.74 -8.80 -9.10
N LEU A 261 13.29 -7.56 -8.90
CA LEU A 261 14.16 -6.45 -8.47
C LEU A 261 14.45 -6.48 -6.98
N VAL A 262 13.63 -7.13 -6.14
CA VAL A 262 13.81 -7.11 -4.68
C VAL A 262 15.16 -7.65 -4.22
N PRO A 263 15.70 -8.77 -4.76
CA PRO A 263 17.04 -9.23 -4.42
C PRO A 263 18.13 -8.21 -4.77
N HIS A 264 17.98 -7.51 -5.89
CA HIS A 264 18.90 -6.47 -6.35
C HIS A 264 18.82 -5.20 -5.51
N TRP A 265 17.65 -4.90 -4.95
CA TRP A 265 17.50 -3.76 -4.04
C TRP A 265 18.12 -4.06 -2.68
N LEU A 266 17.81 -5.21 -2.09
CA LEU A 266 18.13 -5.50 -0.70
C LEU A 266 19.50 -6.15 -0.49
N GLU A 267 20.03 -6.87 -1.48
CA GLU A 267 21.37 -7.48 -1.48
C GLU A 267 21.67 -8.33 -0.22
N SER A 268 20.63 -8.84 0.43
CA SER A 268 20.72 -9.54 1.72
C SER A 268 19.52 -10.44 1.96
N ASP A 269 19.75 -11.74 2.11
CA ASP A 269 18.70 -12.73 2.44
C ASP A 269 17.98 -12.40 3.75
N ARG A 270 18.71 -11.87 4.72
CA ARG A 270 18.14 -11.44 6.01
C ARG A 270 17.19 -10.28 5.82
N LEU A 271 17.55 -9.28 4.99
CA LEU A 271 16.66 -8.18 4.67
C LEU A 271 15.48 -8.63 3.81
N MET A 272 15.68 -9.50 2.82
CA MET A 272 14.58 -10.06 2.01
C MET A 272 13.56 -10.79 2.89
N ARG A 273 14.00 -11.71 3.76
CA ARG A 273 13.12 -12.39 4.71
C ARG A 273 12.43 -11.40 5.66
N ARG A 274 13.14 -10.38 6.12
CA ARG A 274 12.55 -9.36 6.99
C ARG A 274 11.44 -8.58 6.26
N VAL A 275 11.74 -8.00 5.10
CA VAL A 275 10.85 -7.12 4.33
C VAL A 275 9.65 -7.89 3.75
N MET A 276 9.84 -9.13 3.32
CA MET A 276 8.79 -9.92 2.67
C MET A 276 8.06 -10.87 3.62
N VAL A 277 8.65 -11.23 4.77
CA VAL A 277 8.07 -12.24 5.67
C VAL A 277 7.80 -11.68 7.08
N SER A 278 8.86 -11.35 7.83
CA SER A 278 8.70 -11.00 9.26
C SER A 278 7.99 -9.67 9.48
N ASN A 279 8.31 -8.65 8.68
CA ASN A 279 7.71 -7.32 8.79
C ASN A 279 6.22 -7.35 8.41
N PRO A 280 5.81 -7.94 7.27
CA PRO A 280 4.39 -8.11 6.96
C PRO A 280 3.65 -8.94 8.00
N LYS A 281 4.29 -9.99 8.55
CA LYS A 281 3.70 -10.81 9.62
C LYS A 281 3.30 -9.94 10.80
N LYS A 282 4.20 -9.05 11.23
CA LYS A 282 3.98 -8.14 12.36
C LYS A 282 2.98 -7.03 12.03
N LEU A 283 3.15 -6.35 10.90
CA LEU A 283 2.33 -5.18 10.55
C LEU A 283 0.86 -5.53 10.30
N TYR A 284 0.60 -6.71 9.72
CA TYR A 284 -0.74 -7.13 9.31
C TYR A 284 -1.31 -8.27 10.16
N ASP A 285 -0.62 -8.64 11.24
CA ASP A 285 -1.01 -9.71 12.16
C ASP A 285 -1.36 -11.03 11.44
N PHE A 286 -0.46 -11.48 10.56
CA PHE A 286 -0.58 -12.81 9.96
C PHE A 286 -0.12 -13.88 10.96
N THR A 287 -0.82 -15.01 10.99
CA THR A 287 -0.46 -16.17 11.82
C THR A 287 0.72 -16.95 11.26
#